data_AF-A0A6B1HJJ2-F1
#
_entry.id   AF-A0A6B1HJJ2-F1
#
_cell.length_a   1.000
_cell.length_b   1.000
_cell.length_c   1.000
_cell.angle_alpha   90.00
_cell.angle_beta   90.00
_cell.angle_gamma   90.00
#
_symmetry.space_group_name_H-M   'P 1'
#
loop_
_entity.id
_entity.type
_entity.pdbx_description
1 polymer ?
#
loop_
_entity_poly.entity_id
_entity_poly.type
_entity_poly.pdbx_seq_one_letter_code
_entity_poly.pdbx_strand_id
1 'polypeptide(L)'
;MERKETDQGLRFEADDRPSLPLTIGLGLQNTALTLASVVLTPTILITTAGAGDAYLNWALFAALVVSGTATFIQAMRFGRIGAGYILVMGSTAAYLAVGISAVRSGGPELMATLIVVA
;
A
#
# COMPACT_ATOMS: atom_id res chain seq x y z
N MET A 1 -9.90 35.37 21.04
CA MET A 1 -9.80 34.44 22.19
C MET A 1 -10.60 33.21 21.80
N GLU A 2 -9.92 32.17 21.30
CA GLU A 2 -10.56 30.89 21.01
C GLU A 2 -9.71 29.78 21.66
N ARG A 3 -10.43 28.80 22.18
CA ARG A 3 -10.09 27.95 23.32
C ARG A 3 -8.87 27.06 23.03
N LYS A 4 -7.80 27.18 23.82
CA LYS A 4 -6.82 26.10 24.01
C LYS A 4 -7.58 24.95 24.67
N GLU A 5 -8.06 24.02 23.86
CA GLU A 5 -8.52 22.74 24.36
C GLU A 5 -7.30 22.06 24.99
N THR A 6 -7.47 21.57 26.22
CA THR A 6 -6.41 21.06 27.06
C THR A 6 -5.77 19.84 26.40
N ASP A 7 -4.59 20.03 25.80
CA ASP A 7 -3.74 18.96 25.26
C ASP A 7 -3.28 18.04 26.39
N GLN A 8 -4.06 16.98 26.65
CA GLN A 8 -3.72 15.96 27.64
C GLN A 8 -2.77 14.94 27.02
N GLY A 9 -1.51 15.36 26.81
CA GLY A 9 -0.39 14.43 26.60
C GLY A 9 -0.10 14.00 25.15
N LEU A 10 -0.43 14.78 24.12
CA LEU A 10 0.14 14.52 22.79
C LEU A 10 1.66 14.75 22.80
N ARG A 11 2.39 13.80 22.22
CA ARG A 11 3.85 13.91 22.05
C ARG A 11 4.25 14.59 20.73
N PHE A 12 3.41 14.49 19.70
CA PHE A 12 3.61 15.10 18.37
C PHE A 12 2.25 15.42 17.74
N GLU A 13 2.11 16.62 17.17
CA GLU A 13 0.99 17.01 16.31
C GLU A 13 1.18 16.49 14.87
N ALA A 14 0.14 16.52 14.04
CA ALA A 14 0.19 15.96 12.67
C ALA A 14 1.19 16.67 11.74
N ASP A 15 1.39 17.97 11.94
CA ASP A 15 2.31 18.80 11.16
C ASP A 15 3.72 18.93 11.80
N ASP A 16 3.92 18.29 12.96
CA ASP A 16 5.21 18.31 13.64
C ASP A 16 6.28 17.57 12.84
N ARG A 17 7.50 18.10 12.91
CA ARG A 17 8.69 17.51 12.28
C ARG A 17 9.60 16.91 13.33
N PRO A 18 9.44 15.63 13.70
CA PRO A 18 10.31 14.97 14.66
C PRO A 18 11.76 14.90 14.18
N SER A 19 12.67 14.59 15.11
CA SER A 19 14.09 14.43 14.79
C SER A 19 14.31 13.33 13.74
N LEU A 20 15.29 13.53 12.85
CA LEU A 20 15.60 12.59 11.77
C LEU A 20 15.68 11.12 12.20
N PRO A 21 16.33 10.74 13.33
CA PRO A 21 16.40 9.34 13.75
C PRO A 21 15.02 8.77 14.09
N LEU A 22 14.15 9.57 14.71
CA LEU A 22 12.80 9.15 15.05
C LEU A 22 11.94 8.98 13.79
N THR A 23 12.02 9.92 12.85
CA THR A 23 11.32 9.83 11.56
C THR A 23 11.72 8.60 10.77
N ILE A 24 13.03 8.29 10.70
CA ILE A 24 13.53 7.08 10.03
C ILE A 24 13.03 5.83 10.76
N GLY A 25 13.10 5.80 12.10
CA GLY A 25 12.61 4.67 12.90
C GLY A 25 11.12 4.40 12.71
N LEU A 26 10.29 5.45 12.74
CA LEU A 26 8.85 5.35 12.49
C LEU A 26 8.55 4.90 11.05
N GLY A 27 9.29 5.42 10.06
CA GLY A 27 9.15 5.02 8.66
C GLY A 27 9.47 3.53 8.44
N LEU A 28 10.54 3.04 9.07
CA LEU A 28 10.92 1.62 9.04
C LEU A 28 9.86 0.75 9.74
N GLN A 29 9.39 1.15 10.92
CA GLN A 29 8.34 0.44 11.65
C GLN A 29 7.06 0.34 10.81
N ASN A 30 6.64 1.45 10.21
CA ASN A 30 5.46 1.49 9.37
C ASN A 30 5.61 0.57 8.14
N THR A 31 6.79 0.61 7.50
CA THR A 31 7.10 -0.28 6.36
C THR A 31 7.01 -1.75 6.77
N ALA A 32 7.60 -2.12 7.92
CA ALA A 32 7.54 -3.49 8.43
C ALA A 32 6.10 -3.94 8.72
N LEU A 33 5.27 -3.02 9.23
CA LEU A 33 3.87 -3.30 9.56
C LEU A 33 3.02 -3.58 8.32
N THR A 34 3.28 -2.85 7.22
CA THR A 34 2.47 -2.96 6.00
C THR A 34 3.03 -3.95 4.98
N LEU A 35 4.30 -4.33 5.10
CA LEU A 35 4.93 -5.28 4.20
C LEU A 35 4.17 -6.60 4.10
N ALA A 36 3.70 -7.12 5.25
CA ALA A 36 2.95 -8.37 5.31
C ALA A 36 1.65 -8.31 4.50
N SER A 37 0.87 -7.23 4.62
CA SER A 37 -0.42 -7.11 3.92
C SER A 37 -0.24 -6.92 2.41
N VAL A 38 0.78 -6.16 2.00
CA VAL A 38 1.14 -5.94 0.58
C VAL A 38 1.57 -7.23 -0.10
N VAL A 39 2.34 -8.08 0.60
CA VAL A 39 2.83 -9.37 0.08
C VAL A 39 1.75 -10.46 0.12
N LEU A 40 0.94 -10.50 1.17
CA LEU A 40 0.00 -11.59 1.40
C LEU A 40 -1.07 -11.68 0.31
N THR A 41 -1.61 -10.55 -0.13
CA THR A 41 -2.69 -10.50 -1.13
C THR A 41 -2.29 -11.12 -2.49
N PRO A 42 -1.23 -10.65 -3.18
CA PRO A 42 -0.78 -11.27 -4.42
C PRO A 42 -0.31 -12.71 -4.23
N THR A 43 0.29 -13.04 -3.08
CA THR A 43 0.67 -14.43 -2.76
C THR A 43 -0.55 -15.34 -2.75
N ILE A 44 -1.61 -14.98 -2.01
CA ILE A 44 -2.84 -15.78 -1.94
C ILE A 44 -3.47 -15.89 -3.33
N LEU A 45 -3.58 -14.78 -4.06
CA LEU A 45 -4.19 -14.75 -5.38
C LEU A 45 -3.49 -15.72 -6.35
N ILE A 46 -2.16 -15.62 -6.45
CA ILE A 46 -1.36 -16.36 -7.43
C ILE A 46 -1.27 -17.84 -7.07
N THR A 47 -1.04 -18.14 -5.79
CA THR A 47 -0.97 -19.53 -5.29
C THR A 47 -2.32 -20.23 -5.44
N THR A 48 -3.43 -19.55 -5.13
CA THR A 48 -4.78 -20.11 -5.27
C THR A 48 -5.20 -20.24 -6.74
N ALA A 49 -4.71 -19.36 -7.61
CA ALA A 49 -4.91 -19.47 -9.05
C ALA A 49 -4.04 -20.56 -9.70
N GLY A 50 -3.03 -21.08 -9.01
CA GLY A 50 -2.12 -22.10 -9.54
C GLY A 50 -1.11 -21.56 -10.56
N ALA A 51 -0.79 -20.26 -10.52
CA ALA A 51 0.20 -19.65 -11.39
C ALA A 51 1.64 -19.88 -10.87
N GLY A 52 2.62 -19.89 -11.77
CA GLY A 52 4.00 -20.28 -11.46
C GLY A 52 4.80 -19.27 -10.64
N ASP A 53 5.89 -19.75 -10.02
CA ASP A 53 6.75 -18.98 -9.10
C ASP A 53 7.39 -17.73 -9.75
N ALA A 54 7.69 -17.80 -11.05
CA ALA A 54 8.21 -16.65 -11.79
C ALA A 54 7.20 -15.48 -11.81
N TYR A 55 5.91 -15.79 -12.00
CA TYR A 55 4.85 -14.78 -11.98
C TYR A 55 4.61 -14.27 -10.56
N LEU A 56 4.67 -15.14 -9.55
CA LEU A 56 4.60 -14.75 -8.14
C LEU A 56 5.69 -13.73 -7.79
N ASN A 57 6.94 -14.02 -8.10
CA ASN A 57 8.07 -13.12 -7.80
C ASN A 57 7.92 -11.77 -8.49
N TRP A 58 7.50 -11.76 -9.76
CA TRP A 58 7.22 -10.54 -10.49
C TRP A 58 6.08 -9.74 -9.84
N ALA A 59 4.97 -10.38 -9.49
CA ALA A 59 3.82 -9.72 -8.91
C ALA A 59 4.11 -9.16 -7.50
N LEU A 60 4.92 -9.87 -6.71
CA LEU A 60 5.41 -9.37 -5.43
C LEU A 60 6.24 -8.11 -5.60
N PHE A 61 7.19 -8.11 -6.54
CA PHE A 61 7.99 -6.93 -6.85
C PHE A 61 7.11 -5.76 -7.31
N ALA A 62 6.20 -6.01 -8.25
CA ALA A 62 5.28 -5.00 -8.77
C ALA A 62 4.40 -4.41 -7.64
N ALA A 63 3.83 -5.26 -6.78
CA ALA A 63 3.00 -4.82 -5.66
C ALA A 63 3.77 -3.93 -4.68
N LEU A 64 5.03 -4.27 -4.36
CA LEU A 64 5.88 -3.48 -3.48
C LEU A 64 6.21 -2.12 -4.08
N VAL A 65 6.60 -2.08 -5.36
CA VAL A 65 6.90 -0.83 -6.07
C VAL A 65 5.67 0.06 -6.13
N VAL A 66 4.52 -0.47 -6.55
CA VAL A 66 3.27 0.30 -6.68
C VAL A 66 2.80 0.80 -5.32
N SER A 67 2.83 -0.04 -4.28
CA SER A 67 2.47 0.36 -2.91
C SER A 67 3.36 1.48 -2.38
N GLY A 68 4.69 1.38 -2.58
CA GLY A 68 5.64 2.41 -2.17
C GLY A 68 5.44 3.72 -2.92
N THR A 69 5.31 3.67 -4.25
CA THR A 69 5.07 4.86 -5.08
C THR A 69 3.74 5.52 -4.74
N ALA A 70 2.67 4.75 -4.56
CA ALA A 70 1.37 5.29 -4.19
C ALA A 70 1.41 5.95 -2.80
N THR A 71 2.05 5.30 -1.81
CA THR A 71 2.24 5.88 -0.47
C THR A 71 3.05 7.18 -0.52
N PHE A 72 4.12 7.22 -1.33
CA PHE A 72 4.92 8.42 -1.53
C PHE A 72 4.13 9.56 -2.17
N ILE A 73 3.32 9.26 -3.20
CA ILE A 73 2.43 10.23 -3.83
C ILE A 73 1.38 10.75 -2.84
N GLN A 74 0.86 9.91 -1.94
CA GLN A 74 -0.11 10.36 -0.93
C GLN A 74 0.52 11.23 0.17
N ALA A 75 1.75 10.89 0.57
CA ALA A 75 2.52 11.66 1.54
C ALA A 75 2.89 13.05 1.01
N MET A 76 3.15 13.17 -0.28
CA MET A 76 3.35 14.46 -0.93
C MET A 76 2.01 15.09 -1.32
N ARG A 77 1.91 16.41 -1.29
CA ARG A 77 0.79 17.14 -1.90
C ARG A 77 1.32 17.92 -3.09
N PHE A 78 1.05 17.42 -4.30
CA PHE A 78 1.38 18.12 -5.54
C PHE A 78 0.10 18.65 -6.20
N GLY A 79 -0.26 19.90 -5.88
CA GLY A 79 -1.50 20.51 -6.35
C GLY A 79 -2.74 19.80 -5.79
N ARG A 80 -3.49 19.12 -6.67
CA ARG A 80 -4.69 18.34 -6.32
C ARG A 80 -4.41 16.84 -6.12
N ILE A 81 -3.16 16.41 -6.29
CA ILE A 81 -2.75 15.00 -6.19
C ILE A 81 -2.04 14.78 -4.86
N GLY A 82 -2.46 13.73 -4.14
CA GLY A 82 -1.94 13.35 -2.83
C GLY A 82 -2.62 14.09 -1.68
N ALA A 83 -2.75 13.41 -0.54
CA ALA A 83 -3.41 13.95 0.64
C ALA A 83 -2.56 14.99 1.39
N GLY A 84 -1.22 14.88 1.30
CA GLY A 84 -0.28 15.68 2.09
C GLY A 84 -0.01 15.12 3.49
N TYR A 85 -0.43 13.88 3.74
CA TYR A 85 -0.21 13.14 4.98
C TYR A 85 0.17 11.69 4.66
N ILE A 86 0.81 11.00 5.61
CA ILE A 86 1.22 9.60 5.43
C ILE A 86 -0.02 8.71 5.36
N LEU A 87 -0.44 8.35 4.15
CA LEU A 87 -1.47 7.35 3.90
C LEU A 87 -0.80 6.13 3.26
N VAL A 88 -0.66 5.07 4.05
CA VAL A 88 -0.03 3.84 3.56
C VAL A 88 -0.97 3.14 2.60
N MET A 89 -0.54 3.00 1.36
CA MET A 89 -1.29 2.35 0.30
C MET A 89 -0.97 0.86 0.28
N GLY A 90 -1.99 0.03 0.37
CA GLY A 90 -1.84 -1.42 0.42
C GLY A 90 -2.83 -2.15 -0.48
N SER A 91 -2.63 -3.45 -0.60
CA SER A 91 -3.52 -4.35 -1.32
C SER A 91 -4.75 -4.68 -0.49
N THR A 92 -5.92 -4.82 -1.13
CA THR A 92 -7.18 -5.22 -0.46
C THR A 92 -7.60 -6.63 -0.84
N ALA A 93 -8.02 -7.39 0.16
CA ALA A 93 -8.55 -8.75 -0.03
C ALA A 93 -9.89 -8.77 -0.79
N ALA A 94 -10.57 -7.62 -0.92
CA ALA A 94 -11.85 -7.51 -1.61
C ALA A 94 -11.80 -7.98 -3.08
N TYR A 95 -10.64 -7.88 -3.73
CA TYR A 95 -10.47 -8.26 -5.14
C TYR A 95 -9.97 -9.70 -5.33
N LEU A 96 -9.73 -10.46 -4.27
CA LEU A 96 -9.18 -11.82 -4.38
C LEU A 96 -10.07 -12.74 -5.21
N ALA A 97 -11.38 -12.78 -4.94
CA ALA A 97 -12.29 -13.69 -5.64
C ALA A 97 -12.33 -13.44 -7.16
N VAL A 98 -12.44 -12.16 -7.55
CA VAL A 98 -12.46 -11.76 -8.97
C VAL A 98 -11.10 -12.00 -9.62
N GLY A 99 -10.00 -11.65 -8.94
CA GLY A 99 -8.64 -11.86 -9.45
C GLY A 99 -8.30 -13.33 -9.66
N ILE A 100 -8.63 -14.20 -8.70
CA ILE A 100 -8.45 -15.65 -8.82
C ILE A 100 -9.28 -16.18 -10.00
N SER A 101 -10.53 -15.74 -10.15
CA SER A 101 -11.40 -16.13 -11.26
C SER A 101 -10.82 -15.71 -12.62
N ALA A 102 -10.30 -14.48 -12.73
CA ALA A 102 -9.68 -13.98 -13.95
C ALA A 102 -8.45 -14.80 -14.35
N VAL A 103 -7.53 -15.06 -13.40
CA VAL A 103 -6.33 -15.84 -13.69
C VAL A 103 -6.67 -17.29 -14.07
N ARG A 104 -7.67 -17.91 -13.43
CA ARG A 104 -8.11 -19.26 -13.82
C ARG A 104 -8.79 -19.31 -15.19
N SER A 105 -9.48 -18.25 -15.58
CA SER A 105 -10.27 -18.22 -16.82
C SER A 105 -9.44 -17.85 -18.06
N GLY A 106 -8.43 -17.00 -17.90
CA GLY A 106 -7.64 -16.49 -19.02
C GLY A 106 -6.19 -16.15 -18.68
N GLY A 107 -5.68 -16.66 -17.57
CA GLY A 107 -4.30 -16.45 -17.14
C GLY A 107 -4.01 -15.03 -16.62
N PRO A 108 -2.73 -14.77 -16.30
CA PRO A 108 -2.25 -13.46 -15.89
C PRO A 108 -2.58 -12.32 -16.86
N GLU A 109 -2.61 -12.60 -18.17
CA GLU A 109 -2.87 -11.61 -19.21
C GLU A 109 -4.30 -11.07 -19.15
N LEU A 110 -5.28 -11.94 -18.89
CA LEU A 110 -6.67 -11.53 -18.69
C LEU A 110 -6.79 -10.64 -17.45
N MET A 111 -6.14 -11.02 -16.34
CA MET A 111 -6.13 -10.20 -15.12
C MET A 111 -5.53 -8.81 -15.39
N ALA A 112 -4.40 -8.73 -16.09
CA ALA A 112 -3.77 -7.46 -16.44
C ALA A 112 -4.69 -6.58 -17.31
N THR A 113 -5.39 -7.18 -18.27
CA THR A 113 -6.33 -6.46 -19.14
C THR A 113 -7.51 -5.91 -18.34
N LEU A 114 -8.08 -6.69 -17.42
CA LEU A 114 -9.17 -6.23 -16.55
C LEU A 114 -8.75 -5.07 -15.65
N ILE A 115 -7.50 -5.06 -15.18
CA ILE A 115 -6.96 -3.95 -14.37
C ILE A 115 -6.83 -2.66 -15.18
N VAL A 116 -6.42 -2.74 -16.46
CA VAL A 116 -6.22 -1.57 -17.31
C VAL A 116 -7.55 -0.96 -17.79
N VAL A 117 -8.57 -1.79 -17.98
CA VAL A 117 -9.88 -1.35 -18.51
C VAL A 117 -10.83 -0.85 -17.41
N ALA A 118 -10.66 -1.30 -16.16
CA ALA A 118 -11.48 -0.89 -15.01
C ALA A 118 -11.31 0.60 -14.67
#